data_AF-A0A955G1S2-F1
#
_entry.id   AF-A0A955G1S2-F1
#
_cell.length_a   1.000
_cell.length_b   1.000
_cell.length_c   1.000
_cell.angle_alpha   90.00
_cell.angle_beta   90.00
_cell.angle_gamma   90.00
#
_symmetry.space_group_name_H-M   'P 1'
#
loop_
_entity.id
_entity.type
_entity.pdbx_description
1 polymer ?
#
loop_
_entity_poly.entity_id
_entity_poly.type
_entity_poly.pdbx_seq_one_letter_code
_entity_poly.pdbx_strand_id
1 'polypeptide(L)'
;MNLPPAHERESIKPELDTAPVVVYDFYGDRPVLASAGYHDSSEPGSRTEIIRGEAAIVSHVEELLLNLITKGDIGAGIDALCIGEHLPEYFGDAPEDLVDILAILISNSQLDSDSMADLICRSEYGPLSLREGIRSAVQSRLKGYSRMDEALRDPLVRGYVEVQFEANGMSEPQAIAKILL
;
A
#
# COMPACT_ATOMS: atom_id res chain seq x y z
N MET A 1 -9.21 -13.01 -2.40
CA MET A 1 -8.92 -12.45 -3.74
C MET A 1 -7.49 -12.82 -4.12
N ASN A 2 -7.15 -13.06 -5.39
CA ASN A 2 -5.76 -13.31 -5.81
C ASN A 2 -5.18 -12.00 -6.34
N LEU A 3 -4.47 -11.26 -5.48
CA LEU A 3 -3.62 -10.16 -5.90
C LEU A 3 -2.27 -10.75 -6.37
N PRO A 4 -1.65 -10.17 -7.42
CA PRO A 4 -0.36 -10.64 -7.87
C PRO A 4 0.71 -10.42 -6.78
N PRO A 5 1.69 -11.35 -6.65
CA PRO A 5 2.70 -11.27 -5.62
C PRO A 5 3.56 -10.00 -5.72
N ALA A 6 3.92 -9.42 -4.56
CA ALA A 6 4.73 -8.20 -4.46
C ALA A 6 6.12 -8.28 -5.14
N HIS A 7 6.61 -9.48 -5.46
CA HIS A 7 7.94 -9.73 -6.00
C HIS A 7 8.01 -9.81 -7.54
N GLU A 8 6.88 -9.70 -8.26
CA GLU A 8 6.87 -9.71 -9.73
C GLU A 8 6.81 -8.30 -10.35
N ARG A 9 6.89 -7.24 -9.53
CA ARG A 9 6.97 -5.85 -10.01
C ARG A 9 8.42 -5.48 -10.23
N GLU A 10 9.01 -6.02 -11.30
CA GLU A 10 10.36 -5.62 -11.72
C GLU A 10 10.41 -4.12 -11.97
N SER A 11 11.33 -3.44 -11.27
CA SER A 11 11.76 -2.08 -11.60
C SER A 11 12.49 -2.12 -12.95
N ILE A 12 11.74 -2.01 -14.03
CA ILE A 12 12.28 -1.87 -15.37
C ILE A 12 12.99 -0.52 -15.44
N LYS A 13 14.30 -0.55 -15.70
CA LYS A 13 15.06 0.68 -15.97
C LYS A 13 14.42 1.37 -17.18
N PRO A 14 14.22 2.70 -17.15
CA PRO A 14 13.64 3.41 -18.28
C PRO A 14 14.47 3.15 -19.53
N GLU A 15 13.84 2.60 -20.57
CA GLU A 15 14.37 2.75 -21.92
C GLU A 15 14.27 4.23 -22.28
N LEU A 16 15.28 4.76 -22.97
CA LEU A 16 15.25 6.13 -23.49
C LEU A 16 13.98 6.27 -24.34
N ASP A 17 13.01 7.06 -23.85
CA ASP A 17 11.69 7.40 -24.43
C ASP A 17 10.43 6.77 -23.76
N THR A 18 10.55 5.96 -22.70
CA THR A 18 9.36 5.52 -21.95
C THR A 18 8.88 6.63 -21.01
N ALA A 19 7.64 7.11 -21.18
CA ALA A 19 7.03 8.07 -20.24
C ALA A 19 6.68 7.38 -18.90
N PRO A 20 6.75 8.09 -17.75
CA PRO A 20 6.30 7.54 -16.49
C PRO A 20 4.79 7.28 -16.52
N VAL A 21 4.37 6.23 -15.84
CA VAL A 21 2.99 5.74 -15.80
C VAL A 21 2.61 5.35 -14.39
N VAL A 22 1.42 5.76 -13.96
CA VAL A 22 0.75 5.22 -12.77
C VAL A 22 -0.50 4.47 -13.25
N VAL A 23 -0.69 3.25 -12.78
CA VAL A 23 -1.82 2.38 -13.13
C VAL A 23 -2.62 2.05 -11.88
N TYR A 24 -3.93 2.23 -11.98
CA TYR A 24 -4.90 1.78 -10.99
C TYR A 24 -5.79 0.70 -11.59
N ASP A 25 -5.97 -0.40 -10.86
CA ASP A 25 -6.99 -1.39 -11.15
C ASP A 25 -8.27 -1.07 -10.38
N PHE A 26 -9.44 -1.34 -10.97
CA PHE A 26 -10.72 -1.16 -10.28
C PHE A 26 -11.29 -2.46 -9.74
N TYR A 27 -11.45 -2.51 -8.42
CA TYR A 27 -12.16 -3.57 -7.71
C TYR A 27 -13.52 -3.05 -7.23
N GLY A 28 -14.53 -3.21 -8.11
CA GLY A 28 -15.81 -2.51 -7.97
C GLY A 28 -15.66 -1.07 -8.43
N ASP A 29 -16.08 -0.11 -7.61
CA ASP A 29 -15.92 1.33 -7.86
C ASP A 29 -14.63 1.90 -7.24
N ARG A 30 -13.74 1.03 -6.75
CA ARG A 30 -12.56 1.42 -5.97
C ARG A 30 -11.27 1.28 -6.78
N PRO A 31 -10.50 2.36 -6.96
CA PRO A 31 -9.16 2.29 -7.54
C PRO A 31 -8.15 1.75 -6.51
N VAL A 32 -7.30 0.84 -6.96
CA VAL A 32 -6.18 0.27 -6.20
C VAL A 32 -4.90 0.44 -7.00
N LEU A 33 -3.86 1.01 -6.40
CA LEU A 33 -2.58 1.26 -7.07
C LEU A 33 -1.94 -0.07 -7.51
N ALA A 34 -1.94 -0.30 -8.82
CA ALA A 34 -1.45 -1.52 -9.45
C ALA A 34 0.01 -1.38 -9.88
N SER A 35 0.46 -0.20 -10.31
CA SER A 35 1.89 0.07 -10.55
C SER A 35 2.17 1.57 -10.64
N ALA A 36 3.42 1.93 -10.40
CA ALA A 36 4.00 3.24 -10.69
C ALA A 36 5.42 3.01 -11.21
N GLY A 37 5.82 3.67 -12.29
CA GLY A 37 7.14 3.46 -12.89
C GLY A 37 7.17 3.71 -14.38
N TYR A 38 8.10 3.03 -15.07
CA TYR A 38 8.30 3.11 -16.52
C TYR A 38 7.87 1.79 -17.16
N HIS A 39 6.76 1.81 -17.91
CA HIS A 39 6.22 0.62 -18.55
C HIS A 39 5.81 0.92 -19.99
N ASP A 40 6.19 0.00 -20.89
CA ASP A 40 5.68 0.01 -22.25
C ASP A 40 4.19 -0.35 -22.19
N SER A 41 3.34 0.50 -22.75
CA SER A 41 1.89 0.42 -22.59
C SER A 41 1.30 -0.74 -23.38
N SER A 42 1.55 -1.98 -22.98
CA SER A 42 0.72 -3.10 -23.42
C SER A 42 -0.63 -3.00 -22.72
N GLU A 43 -1.69 -3.19 -23.50
CA GLU A 43 -3.06 -2.80 -23.19
C GLU A 43 -3.49 -3.22 -21.78
N PRO A 44 -3.84 -2.26 -20.91
CA PRO A 44 -4.32 -2.61 -19.58
C PRO A 44 -5.71 -3.26 -19.69
N GLY A 45 -6.07 -4.11 -18.73
CA GLY A 45 -7.40 -4.73 -18.68
C GLY A 45 -8.53 -3.68 -18.71
N SER A 46 -9.74 -4.12 -19.06
CA SER A 46 -10.93 -3.26 -19.31
C SER A 46 -11.45 -2.40 -18.15
N ARG A 47 -10.76 -2.40 -17.00
CA ARG A 47 -11.10 -1.66 -15.78
C ARG A 47 -9.84 -1.09 -15.11
N THR A 48 -9.13 -0.27 -15.87
CA THR A 48 -7.89 0.37 -15.42
C THR A 48 -7.95 1.87 -15.65
N GLU A 49 -7.44 2.63 -14.70
CA GLU A 49 -7.13 4.05 -14.86
C GLU A 49 -5.62 4.19 -15.03
N ILE A 50 -5.22 4.99 -16.02
CA ILE A 50 -3.81 5.22 -16.31
C ILE A 50 -3.54 6.71 -16.36
N ILE A 51 -2.56 7.12 -15.57
CA ILE A 51 -2.03 8.48 -15.53
C ILE A 51 -0.66 8.44 -16.19
N ARG A 52 -0.46 9.26 -17.23
CA ARG A 52 0.76 9.25 -18.05
C ARG A 52 1.42 10.62 -18.07
N GLY A 53 2.74 10.60 -17.97
CA GLY A 53 3.58 11.78 -18.09
C GLY A 53 3.74 12.52 -16.77
N GLU A 54 4.91 13.13 -16.63
CA GLU A 54 5.38 13.80 -15.41
C GLU A 54 4.33 14.77 -14.83
N ALA A 55 3.89 15.76 -15.60
CA ALA A 55 2.98 16.80 -15.09
C ALA A 55 1.64 16.24 -14.57
N ALA A 56 1.10 15.21 -15.22
CA ALA A 56 -0.14 14.58 -14.78
C ALA A 56 0.07 13.77 -13.49
N ILE A 57 1.20 13.05 -13.39
CA ILE A 57 1.54 12.27 -12.19
C ILE A 57 1.82 13.19 -11.01
N VAL A 58 2.55 14.30 -11.21
CA VAL A 58 2.79 15.31 -10.16
C VAL A 58 1.47 15.89 -9.67
N SER A 59 0.60 16.34 -10.58
CA SER A 59 -0.72 16.87 -10.22
C SER A 59 -1.59 15.84 -9.48
N HIS A 60 -1.49 14.56 -9.85
CA HIS A 60 -2.22 13.48 -9.19
C HIS A 60 -1.72 13.24 -7.76
N VAL A 61 -0.40 13.20 -7.56
CA VAL A 61 0.19 13.06 -6.22
C VAL A 61 -0.20 14.24 -5.32
N GLU A 62 -0.21 15.46 -5.85
CA GLU A 62 -0.70 16.64 -5.12
C GLU A 62 -2.17 16.50 -4.70
N GLU A 63 -3.04 15.98 -5.58
CA GLU A 63 -4.45 15.73 -5.26
C GLU A 63 -4.62 14.65 -4.19
N LEU A 64 -3.85 13.57 -4.27
CA LEU A 64 -3.85 12.50 -3.26
C LEU A 64 -3.45 13.03 -1.88
N LEU A 65 -2.38 13.83 -1.80
CA LEU A 65 -1.95 14.48 -0.56
C LEU A 65 -2.99 15.49 -0.06
N LEU A 66 -3.65 16.22 -0.96
CA LEU A 66 -4.73 17.12 -0.59
C LEU A 66 -5.94 16.35 -0.02
N ASN A 67 -6.28 15.19 -0.58
CA ASN A 67 -7.33 14.32 -0.07
C ASN A 67 -6.99 13.77 1.33
N LEU A 68 -5.73 13.38 1.56
CA LEU A 68 -5.25 13.03 2.91
C LEU A 68 -5.49 14.18 3.89
N ILE A 69 -5.05 15.40 3.55
CA ILE A 69 -5.12 16.57 4.46
C ILE A 69 -6.56 17.03 4.70
N THR A 70 -7.38 17.08 3.65
CA THR A 70 -8.71 17.71 3.70
C THR A 70 -9.83 16.74 4.06
N LYS A 71 -9.70 15.47 3.68
CA LYS A 71 -10.73 14.44 3.89
C LYS A 71 -10.30 13.37 4.91
N GLY A 72 -9.03 13.37 5.32
CA GLY A 72 -8.49 12.30 6.16
C GLY A 72 -8.37 10.97 5.41
N ASP A 73 -8.25 11.01 4.07
CA ASP A 73 -8.14 9.82 3.25
C ASP A 73 -6.73 9.21 3.37
N ILE A 74 -6.57 8.29 4.32
CA ILE A 74 -5.31 7.59 4.58
C ILE A 74 -4.87 6.80 3.35
N GLY A 75 -5.80 6.18 2.61
CA GLY A 75 -5.50 5.40 1.41
C GLY A 75 -4.86 6.25 0.33
N ALA A 76 -5.39 7.46 0.10
CA ALA A 76 -4.78 8.43 -0.83
C ALA A 76 -3.35 8.82 -0.40
N GLY A 77 -3.14 9.02 0.91
CA GLY A 77 -1.81 9.31 1.46
C GLY A 77 -0.80 8.19 1.21
N ILE A 78 -1.22 6.92 1.39
CA ILE A 78 -0.38 5.75 1.10
C ILE A 78 -0.06 5.69 -0.40
N ASP A 79 -1.06 5.87 -1.26
CA ASP A 79 -0.86 5.83 -2.72
C ASP A 79 0.15 6.90 -3.18
N ALA A 80 0.04 8.13 -2.66
CA ALA A 80 0.98 9.22 -2.96
C ALA A 80 2.42 8.85 -2.61
N LEU A 81 2.59 8.27 -1.42
CA LEU A 81 3.89 7.84 -0.91
C LEU A 81 4.46 6.66 -1.71
N CYS A 82 3.63 5.70 -2.11
CA CYS A 82 4.02 4.61 -3.01
C CYS A 82 4.46 5.15 -4.38
N ILE A 83 3.72 6.09 -4.97
CA ILE A 83 4.11 6.71 -6.25
C ILE A 83 5.46 7.41 -6.12
N GLY A 84 5.69 8.15 -5.04
CA GLY A 84 6.97 8.82 -4.76
C GLY A 84 8.15 7.83 -4.67
N GLU A 85 7.99 6.73 -3.94
CA GLU A 85 9.01 5.67 -3.80
C GLU A 85 9.43 5.07 -5.14
N HIS A 86 8.48 4.86 -6.07
CA HIS A 86 8.75 4.25 -7.38
C HIS A 86 9.18 5.27 -8.45
N LEU A 87 9.07 6.57 -8.18
CA LEU A 87 9.45 7.65 -9.08
C LEU A 87 10.26 8.75 -8.35
N PRO A 88 11.40 8.39 -7.71
CA PRO A 88 12.16 9.29 -6.85
C PRO A 88 12.76 10.50 -7.59
N GLU A 89 12.93 10.43 -8.91
CA GLU A 89 13.41 11.54 -9.73
C GLU A 89 12.45 12.75 -9.77
N TYR A 90 11.15 12.55 -9.52
CA TYR A 90 10.17 13.64 -9.50
C TYR A 90 9.85 14.12 -8.07
N PHE A 91 9.96 13.22 -7.09
CA PHE A 91 9.46 13.48 -5.72
C PHE A 91 10.55 13.45 -4.65
N GLY A 92 11.74 12.91 -4.96
CA GLY A 92 12.78 12.63 -3.98
C GLY A 92 12.40 11.48 -3.04
N ASP A 93 13.17 11.34 -1.96
CA ASP A 93 12.85 10.40 -0.90
C ASP A 93 11.59 10.84 -0.14
N ALA A 94 10.76 9.87 0.24
CA ALA A 94 9.57 10.15 1.04
C ALA A 94 9.97 10.78 2.40
N PRO A 95 9.34 11.89 2.82
CA PRO A 95 9.63 12.50 4.12
C PRO A 95 9.38 11.52 5.26
N GLU A 96 10.37 11.31 6.14
CA GLU A 96 10.26 10.40 7.29
C GLU A 96 9.03 10.72 8.15
N ASP A 97 8.77 12.00 8.42
CA ASP A 97 7.61 12.45 9.19
C ASP A 97 6.28 12.01 8.56
N LEU A 98 6.17 12.01 7.23
CA LEU A 98 4.96 11.58 6.54
C LEU A 98 4.77 10.06 6.64
N VAL A 99 5.86 9.30 6.50
CA VAL A 99 5.86 7.84 6.70
C VAL A 99 5.37 7.51 8.11
N ASP A 100 5.94 8.18 9.13
CA ASP A 100 5.59 7.95 10.52
C ASP A 100 4.14 8.33 10.83
N ILE A 101 3.67 9.47 10.31
CA ILE A 101 2.27 9.89 10.46
C ILE A 101 1.33 8.86 9.85
N LEU A 102 1.60 8.38 8.63
CA LEU A 102 0.75 7.37 7.99
C LEU A 102 0.79 6.04 8.75
N ALA A 103 1.95 5.60 9.21
CA ALA A 103 2.07 4.41 10.04
C ALA A 103 1.22 4.53 11.33
N ILE A 104 1.27 5.69 12.00
CA ILE A 104 0.45 5.99 13.18
C ILE A 104 -1.03 5.99 12.84
N LEU A 105 -1.44 6.66 11.75
CA LEU A 105 -2.83 6.76 11.32
C LEU A 105 -3.41 5.37 11.02
N ILE A 106 -2.71 4.55 10.23
CA ILE A 106 -3.11 3.16 9.95
C ILE A 106 -3.21 2.38 11.27
N SER A 107 -2.17 2.45 12.11
CA SER A 107 -2.09 1.69 13.35
C SER A 107 -3.11 2.08 14.41
N ASN A 108 -3.77 3.24 14.30
CA ASN A 108 -4.78 3.72 15.25
C ASN A 108 -6.18 3.88 14.64
N SER A 109 -6.33 3.56 13.36
CA SER A 109 -7.60 3.67 12.65
C SER A 109 -8.66 2.74 13.24
N GLN A 110 -9.88 3.25 13.37
CA GLN A 110 -11.06 2.51 13.84
C GLN A 110 -11.84 1.94 12.64
N LEU A 111 -11.11 1.28 11.73
CA LEU A 111 -11.67 0.68 10.52
C LEU A 111 -12.08 -0.78 10.79
N ASP A 112 -12.98 -1.29 9.96
CA ASP A 112 -13.23 -2.72 9.87
C ASP A 112 -12.02 -3.48 9.27
N SER A 113 -12.04 -4.81 9.36
CA SER A 113 -10.95 -5.68 8.88
C SER A 113 -10.68 -5.50 7.40
N ASP A 114 -11.72 -5.39 6.58
CA ASP A 114 -11.61 -5.32 5.12
C ASP A 114 -10.96 -4.00 4.69
N SER A 115 -11.38 -2.90 5.30
CA SER A 115 -10.82 -1.57 5.07
C SER A 115 -9.38 -1.48 5.60
N MET A 116 -9.07 -2.16 6.70
CA MET A 116 -7.70 -2.22 7.22
C MET A 116 -6.79 -3.08 6.33
N ALA A 117 -7.28 -4.22 5.84
CA ALA A 117 -6.57 -5.06 4.88
C ALA A 117 -6.25 -4.28 3.60
N ASP A 118 -7.17 -3.42 3.13
CA ASP A 118 -6.94 -2.52 2.00
C ASP A 118 -5.77 -1.56 2.25
N LEU A 119 -5.74 -0.86 3.39
CA LEU A 119 -4.63 0.05 3.74
C LEU A 119 -3.29 -0.70 3.85
N ILE A 120 -3.29 -1.88 4.47
CA ILE A 120 -2.08 -2.70 4.60
C ILE A 120 -1.61 -3.15 3.21
N CYS A 121 -2.53 -3.63 2.36
CA CYS A 121 -2.20 -4.05 1.01
C CYS A 121 -1.61 -2.91 0.18
N ARG A 122 -2.16 -1.69 0.26
CA ARG A 122 -1.59 -0.51 -0.41
C ARG A 122 -0.18 -0.22 0.09
N SER A 123 0.04 -0.35 1.40
CA SER A 123 1.34 -0.07 2.03
C SER A 123 2.45 -1.06 1.63
N GLU A 124 2.11 -2.27 1.17
CA GLU A 124 3.10 -3.27 0.71
C GLU A 124 3.92 -2.77 -0.48
N TYR A 125 3.41 -1.79 -1.23
CA TYR A 125 4.11 -1.14 -2.35
C TYR A 125 4.89 0.11 -1.95
N GLY A 126 4.80 0.53 -0.69
CA GLY A 126 5.46 1.73 -0.19
C GLY A 126 6.87 1.49 0.34
N PRO A 127 7.50 2.55 0.87
CA PRO A 127 8.81 2.51 1.51
C PRO A 127 8.88 1.42 2.57
N LEU A 128 10.06 0.81 2.70
CA LEU A 128 10.30 -0.24 3.70
C LEU A 128 9.95 0.23 5.12
N SER A 129 10.29 1.47 5.47
CA SER A 129 10.00 2.07 6.78
C SER A 129 8.52 2.07 7.13
N LEU A 130 7.62 2.37 6.18
CA LEU A 130 6.17 2.30 6.40
C LEU A 130 5.74 0.86 6.75
N ARG A 131 6.18 -0.11 5.95
CA ARG A 131 5.85 -1.53 6.13
C ARG A 131 6.36 -2.06 7.47
N GLU A 132 7.57 -1.67 7.85
CA GLU A 132 8.15 -2.04 9.14
C GLU A 132 7.43 -1.38 10.32
N GLY A 133 7.00 -0.13 10.18
CA GLY A 133 6.19 0.57 11.16
C GLY A 133 4.86 -0.14 11.42
N ILE A 134 4.13 -0.49 10.35
CA ILE A 134 2.86 -1.25 10.43
C ILE A 134 3.11 -2.63 11.06
N ARG A 135 4.14 -3.36 10.61
CA ARG A 135 4.50 -4.67 11.18
C ARG A 135 4.81 -4.57 12.67
N SER A 136 5.55 -3.54 13.08
CA SER A 136 5.88 -3.29 14.50
C SER A 136 4.62 -3.03 15.33
N ALA A 137 3.68 -2.25 14.81
CA ALA A 137 2.41 -2.00 15.47
C ALA A 137 1.56 -3.27 15.61
N VAL A 138 1.46 -4.08 14.56
CA VAL A 138 0.79 -5.39 14.57
C VAL A 138 1.42 -6.31 15.61
N GLN A 139 2.76 -6.41 15.63
CA GLN A 139 3.53 -7.16 16.63
C GLN A 139 3.22 -6.72 18.05
N SER A 140 3.23 -5.41 18.30
CA SER A 140 2.96 -4.84 19.62
C SER A 140 1.54 -5.16 20.08
N ARG A 141 0.53 -5.03 19.20
CA ARG A 141 -0.86 -5.38 19.51
C ARG A 141 -1.01 -6.87 19.81
N LEU A 142 -0.46 -7.72 18.95
CA LEU A 142 -0.54 -9.17 19.11
C LEU A 142 0.07 -9.64 20.44
N LYS A 143 1.21 -9.06 20.87
CA LYS A 143 1.84 -9.34 22.17
C LYS A 143 1.05 -8.80 23.37
N GLY A 144 0.21 -7.79 23.16
CA GLY A 144 -0.64 -7.20 24.20
C GLY A 144 -1.89 -8.04 24.53
N TYR A 145 -2.29 -8.94 23.63
CA TYR A 145 -3.43 -9.82 23.85
C TYR A 145 -3.05 -11.07 24.65
N SER A 146 -3.91 -11.44 25.59
CA SER A 146 -3.73 -12.66 26.40
C SER A 146 -4.13 -13.93 25.65
N ARG A 147 -5.01 -13.80 24.65
CA ARG A 147 -5.54 -14.92 23.88
C ARG A 147 -5.56 -14.60 22.38
N MET A 148 -5.33 -15.63 21.57
CA MET A 148 -5.28 -15.48 20.11
C MET A 148 -6.63 -15.09 19.51
N ASP A 149 -7.74 -15.59 20.06
CA ASP A 149 -9.09 -15.24 19.57
C ASP A 149 -9.46 -13.77 19.84
N GLU A 150 -8.86 -13.15 20.86
CA GLU A 150 -8.99 -11.70 21.11
C GLU A 150 -8.15 -10.92 20.11
N ALA A 151 -6.91 -11.36 19.87
CA ALA A 151 -6.01 -10.72 18.91
C ALA A 151 -6.58 -10.73 17.49
N LEU A 152 -7.19 -11.84 17.05
CA LEU A 152 -7.77 -11.94 15.71
C LEU A 152 -9.07 -11.13 15.52
N ARG A 153 -9.61 -10.53 16.59
CA ARG A 153 -10.70 -9.55 16.50
C ARG A 153 -10.20 -8.12 16.33
N ASP A 154 -8.91 -7.89 16.55
CA ASP A 154 -8.28 -6.60 16.28
C ASP A 154 -8.20 -6.39 14.76
N PRO A 155 -8.79 -5.31 14.21
CA PRO A 155 -8.81 -5.08 12.77
C PRO A 155 -7.42 -4.97 12.14
N LEU A 156 -6.44 -4.42 12.85
CA LEU A 156 -5.06 -4.28 12.36
C LEU A 156 -4.37 -5.64 12.26
N VAL A 157 -4.52 -6.47 13.29
CA VAL A 157 -3.98 -7.84 13.28
C VAL A 157 -4.67 -8.68 12.21
N ARG A 158 -6.01 -8.61 12.15
CA ARG A 158 -6.80 -9.38 11.21
C ARG A 158 -6.49 -9.01 9.77
N GLY A 159 -6.51 -7.70 9.45
CA GLY A 159 -6.21 -7.22 8.11
C GLY A 159 -4.80 -7.59 7.67
N TYR A 160 -3.81 -7.54 8.57
CA TYR A 160 -2.45 -7.97 8.26
C TYR A 160 -2.39 -9.46 7.93
N VAL A 161 -3.03 -10.31 8.75
CA VAL A 161 -3.11 -11.76 8.51
C VAL A 161 -3.79 -12.07 7.18
N GLU A 162 -4.86 -11.36 6.85
CA GLU A 162 -5.57 -11.50 5.58
C GLU A 162 -4.68 -11.16 4.38
N VAL A 163 -3.94 -10.06 4.44
CA VAL A 163 -2.97 -9.72 3.38
C VAL A 163 -1.88 -10.80 3.25
N GLN A 164 -1.37 -11.35 4.35
CA GLN A 164 -0.41 -12.47 4.27
C GLN A 164 -1.03 -13.74 3.67
N PHE A 165 -2.30 -14.00 3.94
CA PHE A 165 -3.02 -15.13 3.35
C PHE A 165 -3.23 -14.94 1.85
N GLU A 166 -3.77 -13.79 1.44
CA GLU A 166 -4.16 -13.52 0.06
C GLU A 166 -2.96 -13.25 -0.86
N ALA A 167 -2.00 -12.42 -0.42
CA ALA A 167 -0.88 -12.01 -1.26
C ALA A 167 0.30 -12.98 -1.20
N ASN A 168 0.45 -13.73 -0.10
CA ASN A 168 1.61 -14.60 0.11
C ASN A 168 1.26 -16.10 0.27
N GLY A 169 -0.02 -16.47 0.14
CA GLY A 169 -0.48 -17.86 0.24
C GLY A 169 -0.23 -18.49 1.61
N MET A 170 -0.01 -17.69 2.66
CA MET A 170 0.31 -18.19 3.99
C MET A 170 -0.96 -18.61 4.71
N SER A 171 -0.98 -19.80 5.31
CA SER A 171 -2.03 -20.13 6.27
C SER A 171 -2.02 -19.16 7.45
N GLU A 172 -3.16 -18.98 8.12
CA GLU A 172 -3.28 -18.10 9.29
C GLU A 172 -2.20 -18.38 10.37
N PRO A 173 -1.89 -19.64 10.75
CA PRO A 173 -0.80 -19.92 11.68
C PRO A 173 0.59 -19.47 11.17
N GLN A 174 0.85 -19.58 9.87
CA GLN A 174 2.11 -19.13 9.28
C GLN A 174 2.21 -17.60 9.27
N ALA A 175 1.12 -16.91 8.94
CA ALA A 175 1.06 -15.46 8.99
C ALA A 175 1.30 -14.94 10.43
N ILE A 176 0.65 -15.54 11.42
CA ILE A 176 0.85 -15.22 12.84
C ILE A 176 2.29 -15.49 13.27
N ALA A 177 2.85 -16.63 12.90
CA ALA A 177 4.25 -16.95 13.22
C ALA A 177 5.22 -15.94 12.60
N LYS A 178 5.00 -15.53 11.34
CA LYS A 178 5.80 -14.50 10.66
C LYS A 178 5.71 -13.14 11.33
N ILE A 179 4.55 -12.79 11.90
CA ILE A 179 4.40 -11.56 12.69
C ILE A 179 5.26 -11.65 13.95
N LEU A 180 5.27 -12.78 14.67
CA LEU A 180 5.93 -12.87 15.98
C LEU A 180 7.46 -13.03 15.95
N LEU A 181 8.02 -13.40 14.80
CA LEU A 181 9.47 -13.55 14.56
C LEU A 181 10.12 -12.22 14.18
#